data_AF-A0A423W5X9-F1
#
_entry.id   AF-A0A423W5X9-F1
#
_cell.length_a   1.000
_cell.length_b   1.000
_cell.length_c   1.000
_cell.angle_alpha   90.00
_cell.angle_beta   90.00
_cell.angle_gamma   90.00
#
_symmetry.space_group_name_H-M   'P 1'
#
loop_
_entity.id
_entity.type
_entity.pdbx_description
1 polymer ?
#
loop_
_entity_poly.entity_id
_entity_poly.type
_entity_poly.pdbx_seq_one_letter_code
_entity_poly.pdbx_strand_id
1 'polypeptide(L)'
;MSDSQTEAKTHLKEQGCVRIPSVLSKNEGTHALDRLWKAKAAVEAESEDTYLQFLDPNPSNVRIFYLMAIVKIFRDSILHPTAIEMVKSVLGGGLLFQTSRPTSPVRWTTRQKAPENAPELLVYFEAKAGDILVVDGRVWHTSGSNVTRDQDRALLFGYYTGGFMRQQVNWTAKLSKEVQGSLTFEQKEWLGLGVIGNIGVTGDFRYMSAQYPGIK
;
A
#
# COMPACT_ATOMS: atom_id res chain seq x y z
N MET A 1 -2.33 9.05 20.51
CA MET A 1 -2.01 7.79 19.80
C MET A 1 -1.91 6.71 20.86
N SER A 2 -2.44 5.50 20.63
CA SER A 2 -2.24 4.41 21.59
C SER A 2 -0.77 3.97 21.58
N ASP A 3 -0.25 3.50 22.72
CA ASP A 3 1.15 3.08 22.86
C ASP A 3 1.54 2.02 21.81
N SER A 4 0.60 1.11 21.49
CA SER A 4 0.76 0.09 20.46
C SER A 4 1.01 0.65 19.04
N GLN A 5 0.42 1.79 18.67
CA GLN A 5 0.69 2.39 17.36
C GLN A 5 2.07 3.06 17.30
N THR A 6 2.53 3.63 18.41
CA THR A 6 3.88 4.20 18.50
C THR A 6 4.93 3.10 18.36
N GLU A 7 4.77 2.01 19.10
CA GLU A 7 5.63 0.82 19.00
C GLU A 7 5.65 0.26 17.57
N ALA A 8 4.49 0.12 16.93
CA ALA A 8 4.40 -0.36 15.55
C ALA A 8 5.14 0.55 14.56
N LYS A 9 5.02 1.88 14.71
CA LYS A 9 5.74 2.86 13.88
C LYS A 9 7.26 2.78 14.08
N THR A 10 7.71 2.61 15.32
CA THR A 10 9.14 2.41 15.63
C THR A 10 9.65 1.12 15.02
N HIS A 11 8.93 0.01 15.22
CA HIS A 11 9.29 -1.29 14.65
C HIS A 11 9.35 -1.24 13.12
N LEU A 12 8.40 -0.58 12.46
CA LEU A 12 8.42 -0.39 11.00
C LEU A 12 9.67 0.37 10.54
N LYS A 13 10.10 1.39 11.27
CA LYS A 13 11.31 2.16 10.91
C LYS A 13 12.59 1.36 11.09
N GLU A 14 12.64 0.49 12.10
CA GLU A 14 13.81 -0.31 12.43
C GLU A 14 13.92 -1.58 11.59
N GLN A 15 12.81 -2.29 11.38
CA GLN A 15 12.77 -3.58 10.69
C GLN A 15 12.28 -3.48 9.24
N GLY A 16 11.76 -2.32 8.84
CA GLY A 16 11.19 -2.10 7.51
C GLY A 16 9.86 -2.82 7.26
N CYS A 17 9.33 -3.56 8.23
CA CYS A 17 8.02 -4.19 8.14
C CYS A 17 7.36 -4.26 9.52
N VAL A 18 6.04 -4.32 9.56
CA VAL A 18 5.28 -4.54 10.80
C VAL A 18 3.90 -5.14 10.50
N ARG A 19 3.45 -6.06 11.34
CA ARG A 19 2.07 -6.55 11.35
C ARG A 19 1.25 -5.74 12.34
N ILE A 20 0.06 -5.29 11.92
CA ILE A 20 -0.89 -4.61 12.78
C ILE A 20 -2.12 -5.49 12.90
N PRO A 21 -2.40 -6.03 14.10
CA PRO A 21 -3.49 -6.97 14.29
C PRO A 21 -4.85 -6.28 14.20
N SER A 22 -5.86 -7.01 13.72
CA SER A 22 -7.27 -6.65 13.86
C SER A 22 -7.64 -5.24 13.36
N VAL A 23 -7.03 -4.80 12.26
CA VAL A 23 -7.38 -3.51 11.63
C VAL A 23 -8.76 -3.55 11.01
N LEU A 24 -9.12 -4.68 10.38
CA LEU A 24 -10.50 -4.99 10.01
C LEU A 24 -11.08 -5.93 11.06
N SER A 25 -12.35 -5.70 11.41
CA SER A 25 -13.11 -6.67 12.19
C SER A 25 -13.27 -7.99 11.43
N LYS A 26 -13.62 -9.05 12.14
CA LYS A 26 -13.91 -10.36 11.54
C LYS A 26 -14.96 -10.27 10.43
N ASN A 27 -15.99 -9.45 10.64
CA ASN A 27 -17.07 -9.25 9.67
C ASN A 27 -16.59 -8.50 8.44
N GLU A 28 -15.80 -7.43 8.62
CA GLU A 28 -15.20 -6.68 7.51
C GLU A 28 -14.22 -7.55 6.71
N GLY A 29 -13.37 -8.34 7.38
CA GLY A 29 -12.45 -9.27 6.73
C GLY A 29 -13.20 -10.35 5.93
N THR A 30 -14.26 -10.94 6.50
CA THR A 30 -15.11 -11.91 5.81
C THR A 30 -15.80 -11.28 4.60
N HIS A 31 -16.32 -10.06 4.76
CA HIS A 31 -16.97 -9.33 3.68
C HIS A 31 -15.98 -8.99 2.56
N ALA A 32 -14.80 -8.47 2.89
CA ALA A 32 -13.75 -8.17 1.91
C ALA A 32 -13.32 -9.41 1.11
N LEU A 33 -13.21 -10.57 1.79
CA LEU A 33 -12.90 -11.84 1.15
C LEU A 33 -14.01 -12.30 0.19
N ASP A 34 -15.27 -12.27 0.60
CA ASP A 34 -16.41 -12.56 -0.28
C ASP A 34 -16.43 -11.66 -1.53
N ARG A 35 -16.19 -10.36 -1.34
CA ARG A 35 -16.11 -9.41 -2.46
C ARG A 35 -14.94 -9.68 -3.39
N LEU A 36 -13.81 -10.17 -2.86
CA LEU A 36 -12.64 -10.50 -3.67
C LEU A 36 -12.90 -11.75 -4.53
N TRP A 37 -13.54 -12.78 -3.97
CA TRP A 37 -13.92 -13.96 -4.72
C TRP A 37 -14.93 -13.67 -5.83
N LYS A 38 -15.91 -12.80 -5.56
CA LYS A 38 -16.85 -12.32 -6.58
C LYS A 38 -16.15 -11.52 -7.68
N ALA A 39 -15.17 -10.69 -7.33
CA ALA A 39 -14.38 -9.96 -8.32
C ALA A 39 -13.55 -10.90 -9.19
N LYS A 40 -12.91 -11.93 -8.60
CA LYS A 40 -12.19 -12.97 -9.35
C LYS A 40 -13.12 -13.66 -10.36
N ALA A 41 -14.27 -14.15 -9.91
CA ALA A 41 -15.21 -14.85 -10.78
C ALA A 41 -15.71 -13.98 -11.94
N ALA A 42 -15.91 -12.68 -11.71
CA ALA A 42 -16.31 -11.74 -12.76
C ALA A 42 -15.22 -11.55 -13.83
N VAL A 43 -13.96 -11.37 -13.40
CA VAL A 43 -12.82 -11.20 -14.31
C VAL A 43 -12.56 -12.47 -15.14
N GLU A 44 -12.67 -13.64 -14.51
CA GLU A 44 -12.55 -14.93 -15.22
C GLU A 44 -13.68 -15.12 -16.24
N ALA A 45 -14.90 -14.68 -15.94
CA ALA A 45 -16.03 -14.75 -16.88
C ALA A 45 -15.84 -13.83 -18.09
N GLU A 46 -15.15 -12.69 -17.92
CA GLU A 46 -14.80 -11.76 -19.00
C GLU A 46 -13.57 -12.19 -19.81
N SER A 47 -12.96 -13.34 -19.48
CA SER A 47 -11.74 -13.87 -20.11
C SER A 47 -10.55 -12.91 -20.06
N GLU A 48 -10.52 -12.03 -19.06
CA GLU A 48 -9.34 -11.19 -18.78
C GLU A 48 -8.22 -12.05 -18.18
N ASP A 49 -6.97 -11.78 -18.56
CA ASP A 49 -5.82 -12.54 -18.08
C ASP A 49 -5.50 -12.19 -16.62
N THR A 50 -5.55 -13.21 -15.77
CA THR A 50 -5.25 -13.09 -14.34
C THR A 50 -3.85 -13.62 -13.97
N TYR A 51 -3.15 -14.24 -14.91
CA TYR A 51 -1.82 -14.81 -14.73
C TYR A 51 -0.78 -13.97 -15.48
N LEU A 52 0.14 -13.34 -14.76
CA LEU A 52 1.18 -12.52 -15.39
C LEU A 52 2.47 -13.31 -15.58
N GLN A 53 2.68 -13.92 -16.75
CA GLN A 53 3.86 -14.75 -17.07
C GLN A 53 5.22 -14.12 -16.76
N PHE A 54 5.34 -12.78 -16.82
CA PHE A 54 6.60 -12.08 -16.54
C PHE A 54 6.89 -11.90 -15.04
N LEU A 55 5.89 -12.13 -14.18
CA LEU A 55 5.93 -11.86 -12.75
C LEU A 55 5.63 -13.10 -11.90
N ASP A 56 4.70 -13.92 -12.36
CA ASP A 56 4.16 -15.05 -11.63
C ASP A 56 4.91 -16.34 -12.01
N PRO A 57 5.34 -17.13 -11.02
CA PRO A 57 6.14 -18.33 -11.28
C PRO A 57 5.33 -19.44 -11.96
N ASN A 58 3.99 -19.41 -11.84
CA ASN A 58 3.08 -20.38 -12.43
C ASN A 58 1.64 -19.82 -12.47
N PRO A 59 0.71 -20.49 -13.19
CA PRO A 59 -0.69 -20.07 -13.33
C PRO A 59 -1.54 -20.10 -12.05
N SER A 60 -1.05 -20.68 -10.95
CA SER A 60 -1.79 -20.69 -9.67
C SER A 60 -1.80 -19.32 -8.98
N ASN A 61 -0.95 -18.40 -9.43
CA ASN A 61 -0.98 -17.00 -9.02
C ASN A 61 -2.03 -16.23 -9.83
N VAL A 62 -3.16 -15.94 -9.18
CA VAL A 62 -4.27 -15.16 -9.77
C VAL A 62 -4.22 -13.72 -9.27
N ARG A 63 -4.20 -12.75 -10.19
CA ARG A 63 -4.15 -11.32 -9.89
C ARG A 63 -5.37 -10.59 -10.41
N ILE A 64 -6.06 -9.89 -9.51
CA ILE A 64 -7.20 -9.03 -9.84
C ILE A 64 -6.81 -7.58 -9.59
N PHE A 65 -6.90 -6.75 -10.63
CA PHE A 65 -6.47 -5.35 -10.57
C PHE A 65 -7.65 -4.39 -10.38
N TYR A 66 -7.32 -3.15 -10.04
CA TYR A 66 -8.27 -2.02 -10.00
C TYR A 66 -9.45 -2.19 -9.05
N LEU A 67 -9.33 -3.06 -8.03
CA LEU A 67 -10.37 -3.39 -7.06
C LEU A 67 -11.02 -2.15 -6.41
N MET A 68 -10.25 -1.08 -6.21
CA MET A 68 -10.75 0.21 -5.73
C MET A 68 -11.84 0.82 -6.62
N ALA A 69 -11.77 0.65 -7.94
CA ALA A 69 -12.80 1.15 -8.84
C ALA A 69 -14.11 0.34 -8.73
N ILE A 70 -14.00 -0.94 -8.35
CA ILE A 70 -15.08 -1.92 -8.46
C ILE A 70 -15.89 -2.02 -7.15
N VAL A 71 -15.23 -2.05 -5.98
CA VAL A 71 -15.92 -2.28 -4.70
C VAL A 71 -15.45 -1.30 -3.62
N LYS A 72 -16.41 -0.71 -2.89
CA LYS A 72 -16.15 0.28 -1.84
C LYS A 72 -15.25 -0.24 -0.72
N ILE A 73 -15.43 -1.47 -0.26
CA ILE A 73 -14.63 -2.03 0.85
C ILE A 73 -13.12 -2.00 0.57
N PHE A 74 -12.70 -2.19 -0.68
CA PHE A 74 -11.28 -2.13 -1.05
C PHE A 74 -10.74 -0.69 -1.03
N ARG A 75 -11.57 0.29 -1.42
CA ARG A 75 -11.23 1.72 -1.25
C ARG A 75 -11.13 2.08 0.22
N ASP A 76 -12.09 1.65 1.02
CA ASP A 76 -12.11 1.95 2.45
C ASP A 76 -10.90 1.31 3.16
N SER A 77 -10.49 0.10 2.72
CA SER A 77 -9.31 -0.59 3.26
C SER A 77 -8.00 0.13 2.92
N ILE A 78 -7.83 0.65 1.69
CA ILE A 78 -6.62 1.41 1.33
C ILE A 78 -6.60 2.79 2.02
N LEU A 79 -7.77 3.39 2.22
CA LEU A 79 -7.91 4.70 2.85
C LEU A 79 -8.06 4.58 4.38
N HIS A 80 -7.86 3.38 4.93
CA HIS A 80 -8.05 3.12 6.34
C HIS A 80 -7.10 3.99 7.17
N PRO A 81 -7.56 4.71 8.22
CA PRO A 81 -6.72 5.64 8.98
C PRO A 81 -5.43 5.00 9.51
N THR A 82 -5.50 3.77 10.00
CA THR A 82 -4.31 3.02 10.44
C THR A 82 -3.30 2.83 9.31
N ALA A 83 -3.73 2.45 8.09
CA ALA A 83 -2.81 2.27 6.97
C ALA A 83 -2.16 3.60 6.57
N ILE A 84 -2.96 4.67 6.47
CA ILE A 84 -2.49 6.01 6.14
C ILE A 84 -1.49 6.52 7.17
N GLU A 85 -1.73 6.31 8.47
CA GLU A 85 -0.82 6.71 9.54
C GLU A 85 0.53 5.98 9.48
N MET A 86 0.54 4.70 9.12
CA MET A 86 1.80 3.96 8.92
C MET A 86 2.55 4.46 7.70
N VAL A 87 1.86 4.73 6.59
CA VAL A 87 2.45 5.30 5.37
C VAL A 87 3.07 6.67 5.67
N LYS A 88 2.34 7.56 6.34
CA LYS A 88 2.85 8.88 6.77
C LYS A 88 4.06 8.75 7.70
N SER A 89 4.13 7.70 8.52
CA SER A 89 5.28 7.48 9.41
C SER A 89 6.57 7.14 8.67
N VAL A 90 6.47 6.60 7.44
CA VAL A 90 7.60 6.23 6.57
C VAL A 90 7.91 7.33 5.55
N LEU A 91 6.88 7.85 4.86
CA LEU A 91 7.05 8.83 3.79
C LEU A 91 7.10 10.28 4.29
N GLY A 92 6.77 10.53 5.57
CA GLY A 92 6.58 11.86 6.14
C GLY A 92 5.16 12.38 5.98
N GLY A 93 4.80 13.38 6.81
CA GLY A 93 3.53 14.14 6.67
C GLY A 93 3.54 15.11 5.49
N GLY A 94 4.72 15.30 4.91
CA GLY A 94 4.97 16.12 3.75
C GLY A 94 6.20 15.63 3.03
N LEU A 95 6.06 15.28 1.76
CA LEU A 95 7.19 14.93 0.92
C LEU A 95 8.08 16.16 0.83
N LEU A 96 9.25 16.14 1.48
CA LEU A 96 10.46 16.86 1.12
C LEU A 96 11.61 16.42 2.03
N PHE A 97 12.81 16.42 1.45
CA PHE A 97 14.04 15.81 1.92
C PHE A 97 14.40 16.11 3.39
N GLN A 98 14.35 15.07 4.21
CA GLN A 98 15.29 14.95 5.32
C GLN A 98 15.99 13.61 5.15
N THR A 99 17.30 13.64 4.90
CA THR A 99 18.17 12.47 4.98
C THR A 99 18.27 12.03 6.44
N SER A 100 17.17 11.60 7.06
CA SER A 100 17.28 10.74 8.23
C SER A 100 17.75 9.40 7.71
N ARG A 101 19.04 9.09 7.94
CA ARG A 101 19.66 7.78 7.69
C ARG A 101 18.66 6.67 8.01
N PRO A 102 18.55 5.62 7.17
CA PRO A 102 17.87 4.42 7.62
C PRO A 102 18.56 3.93 8.89
N THR A 103 17.80 3.78 9.98
CA THR A 103 18.32 3.28 11.26
C THR A 103 18.68 1.79 11.19
N SER A 104 18.28 1.10 10.12
CA SER A 104 18.83 -0.20 9.73
C SER A 104 19.40 -0.16 8.31
N PRO A 105 20.67 -0.52 8.10
CA PRO A 105 21.25 -0.57 6.77
C PRO A 105 20.53 -1.63 5.94
N VAL A 106 19.98 -1.23 4.79
CA VAL A 106 19.54 -2.18 3.75
C VAL A 106 20.78 -3.00 3.37
N ARG A 107 20.84 -4.25 3.84
CA ARG A 107 22.05 -5.09 3.75
C ARG A 107 22.50 -5.34 2.31
N TRP A 108 21.53 -5.41 1.39
CA TRP A 108 21.77 -5.60 -0.04
C TRP A 108 21.01 -4.54 -0.82
N THR A 109 21.70 -3.65 -1.52
CA THR A 109 21.05 -2.52 -2.20
C THR A 109 20.56 -2.85 -3.60
N THR A 110 21.00 -3.96 -4.19
CA THR A 110 20.61 -4.42 -5.52
C THR A 110 20.42 -5.93 -5.54
N ARG A 111 19.70 -6.44 -6.54
CA ARG A 111 19.44 -7.89 -6.69
C ARG A 111 20.74 -8.68 -6.83
N GLN A 112 21.72 -8.14 -7.57
CA GLN A 112 23.01 -8.79 -7.79
C GLN A 112 23.85 -8.91 -6.52
N LYS A 113 23.54 -8.12 -5.48
CA LYS A 113 24.25 -8.16 -4.19
C LYS A 113 23.58 -9.09 -3.19
N ALA A 114 22.35 -9.53 -3.44
CA ALA A 114 21.69 -10.51 -2.59
C ALA A 114 22.47 -11.84 -2.64
N PRO A 115 22.64 -12.53 -1.50
CA PRO A 115 23.40 -13.77 -1.47
C PRO A 115 22.63 -14.86 -2.20
N GLU A 116 23.34 -15.86 -2.73
CA GLU A 116 22.73 -16.99 -3.46
C GLU A 116 21.74 -17.77 -2.57
N ASN A 117 22.01 -17.83 -1.27
CA ASN A 117 21.14 -18.46 -0.29
C ASN A 117 20.01 -17.53 0.25
N ALA A 118 19.73 -16.40 -0.41
CA ALA A 118 18.65 -15.50 -0.01
C ALA A 118 17.29 -16.19 0.25
N PRO A 119 16.88 -17.23 -0.51
CA PRO A 119 15.64 -17.97 -0.21
C PRO A 119 15.61 -18.61 1.19
N GLU A 120 16.77 -19.03 1.72
CA GLU A 120 16.89 -19.63 3.07
C GLU A 120 16.84 -18.58 4.19
N LEU A 121 17.04 -17.31 3.84
CA LEU A 121 17.02 -16.19 4.77
C LEU A 121 15.63 -15.55 4.91
N LEU A 122 14.64 -16.04 4.16
CA LEU A 122 13.27 -15.51 4.21
C LEU A 122 12.61 -15.85 5.54
N VAL A 123 11.98 -14.84 6.14
CA VAL A 123 11.13 -14.99 7.32
C VAL A 123 9.67 -14.86 6.89
N TYR A 124 8.85 -15.83 7.27
CA TYR A 124 7.42 -15.84 6.94
C TYR A 124 6.64 -14.93 7.90
N PHE A 125 5.65 -14.23 7.35
CA PHE A 125 4.66 -13.51 8.15
C PHE A 125 3.41 -14.37 8.33
N GLU A 126 3.04 -14.58 9.58
CA GLU A 126 1.74 -15.16 9.94
C GLU A 126 0.79 -14.03 10.34
N ALA A 127 -0.38 -14.01 9.72
CA ALA A 127 -1.39 -12.98 9.93
C ALA A 127 -2.79 -13.60 9.91
N LYS A 128 -3.68 -13.08 10.74
CA LYS A 128 -5.10 -13.44 10.73
C LYS A 128 -5.86 -12.58 9.73
N ALA A 129 -7.02 -13.06 9.27
CA ALA A 129 -7.91 -12.23 8.47
C ALA A 129 -8.27 -10.94 9.22
N GLY A 130 -8.04 -9.79 8.56
CA GLY A 130 -8.22 -8.46 9.13
C GLY A 130 -6.97 -7.83 9.75
N ASP A 131 -5.89 -8.59 9.90
CA ASP A 131 -4.57 -8.00 10.12
C ASP A 131 -4.10 -7.30 8.83
N ILE A 132 -3.27 -6.27 8.98
CA ILE A 132 -2.52 -5.72 7.86
C ILE A 132 -1.02 -5.90 8.08
N LEU A 133 -0.30 -6.16 7.00
CA LEU A 133 1.15 -6.13 6.96
C LEU A 133 1.57 -4.87 6.22
N VAL A 134 2.38 -4.04 6.86
CA VAL A 134 3.01 -2.87 6.25
C VAL A 134 4.46 -3.20 5.97
N VAL A 135 4.89 -3.04 4.73
CA VAL A 135 6.27 -3.31 4.29
C VAL A 135 6.80 -2.07 3.58
N ASP A 136 7.91 -1.54 4.07
CA ASP A 136 8.68 -0.50 3.39
C ASP A 136 9.24 -1.05 2.07
N GLY A 137 9.12 -0.28 0.99
CA GLY A 137 9.56 -0.69 -0.34
C GLY A 137 11.07 -1.03 -0.46
N ARG A 138 11.87 -0.70 0.56
CA ARG A 138 13.30 -1.04 0.64
C ARG A 138 13.58 -2.45 1.19
N VAL A 139 12.57 -3.11 1.78
CA VAL A 139 12.72 -4.46 2.31
C VAL A 139 12.64 -5.49 1.18
N TRP A 140 13.60 -6.40 1.13
CA TRP A 140 13.52 -7.57 0.25
C TRP A 140 12.40 -8.49 0.72
N HIS A 141 11.43 -8.73 -0.15
CA HIS A 141 10.29 -9.60 0.14
C HIS A 141 9.82 -10.31 -1.12
N THR A 142 9.13 -11.44 -0.94
CA THR A 142 8.49 -12.20 -2.02
C THR A 142 7.22 -12.85 -1.50
N SER A 143 6.35 -13.30 -2.42
CA SER A 143 5.22 -14.15 -2.06
C SER A 143 5.74 -15.55 -1.71
N GLY A 144 5.40 -16.05 -0.52
CA GLY A 144 5.74 -17.42 -0.12
C GLY A 144 4.88 -18.45 -0.84
N SER A 145 5.43 -19.65 -1.07
CA SER A 145 4.70 -20.79 -1.64
C SER A 145 3.52 -21.18 -0.76
N ASN A 146 2.35 -21.41 -1.37
CA ASN A 146 1.22 -22.03 -0.67
C ASN A 146 1.43 -23.55 -0.66
N VAL A 147 1.73 -24.11 0.51
CA VAL A 147 1.99 -25.55 0.69
C VAL A 147 0.77 -26.33 1.17
N THR A 148 -0.39 -25.66 1.30
CA THR A 148 -1.65 -26.33 1.63
C THR A 148 -2.17 -27.11 0.42
N ARG A 149 -2.94 -28.16 0.66
CA ARG A 149 -3.43 -29.06 -0.40
C ARG A 149 -4.69 -28.53 -1.09
N ASP A 150 -5.59 -27.94 -0.32
CA ASP A 150 -6.98 -27.68 -0.71
C ASP A 150 -7.47 -26.30 -0.25
N GLN A 151 -6.55 -25.36 -0.01
CA GLN A 151 -6.90 -24.00 0.40
C GLN A 151 -6.20 -22.96 -0.46
N ASP A 152 -6.98 -21.99 -0.96
CA ASP A 152 -6.42 -20.80 -1.57
C ASP A 152 -6.04 -19.76 -0.51
N ARG A 153 -4.94 -19.05 -0.75
CA ARG A 153 -4.52 -17.91 0.09
C ARG A 153 -4.78 -16.60 -0.65
N ALA A 154 -5.81 -15.88 -0.20
CA ALA A 154 -6.14 -14.56 -0.71
C ALA A 154 -5.36 -13.44 0.00
N LEU A 155 -4.89 -12.45 -0.75
CA LEU A 155 -4.23 -11.25 -0.26
C LEU A 155 -4.76 -10.02 -0.98
N LEU A 156 -4.92 -8.91 -0.25
CA LEU A 156 -5.23 -7.60 -0.81
C LEU A 156 -4.00 -6.70 -0.71
N PHE A 157 -3.55 -6.16 -1.84
CA PHE A 157 -2.38 -5.28 -1.89
C PHE A 157 -2.78 -3.81 -2.01
N GLY A 158 -2.33 -3.00 -1.06
CA GLY A 158 -2.32 -1.54 -1.17
C GLY A 158 -0.89 -1.06 -1.46
N TYR A 159 -0.70 -0.38 -2.59
CA TYR A 159 0.59 0.19 -2.97
C TYR A 159 0.56 1.71 -2.81
N TYR A 160 1.45 2.23 -1.97
CA TYR A 160 1.57 3.65 -1.67
C TYR A 160 2.93 4.16 -2.13
N THR A 161 2.95 5.36 -2.70
CA THR A 161 4.18 6.01 -3.14
C THR A 161 4.26 7.43 -2.61
N GLY A 162 5.48 7.98 -2.60
CA GLY A 162 5.61 9.42 -2.49
C GLY A 162 4.92 10.11 -3.67
N GLY A 163 4.34 11.29 -3.44
CA GLY A 163 3.58 12.05 -4.44
C GLY A 163 4.41 12.53 -5.64
N PHE A 164 5.75 12.56 -5.55
CA PHE A 164 6.61 12.81 -6.72
C PHE A 164 6.77 11.57 -7.62
N MET A 165 6.40 10.38 -7.14
CA MET A 165 6.43 9.14 -7.91
C MET A 165 5.08 8.96 -8.60
N ARG A 166 5.11 8.67 -9.90
CA ARG A 166 3.91 8.33 -10.65
C ARG A 166 3.30 7.03 -10.11
N GLN A 167 2.01 7.08 -9.80
CA GLN A 167 1.25 5.89 -9.40
C GLN A 167 1.10 4.90 -10.58
N GLN A 168 1.01 3.61 -10.27
CA GLN A 168 0.81 2.56 -11.28
C GLN A 168 -0.51 2.72 -12.05
N VAL A 169 -1.53 3.29 -11.41
CA VAL A 169 -2.87 3.47 -11.98
C VAL A 169 -3.21 4.96 -12.01
N ASN A 170 -3.75 5.41 -13.14
CA ASN A 170 -4.37 6.74 -13.23
C ASN A 170 -5.80 6.67 -12.66
N TRP A 171 -5.96 6.97 -11.37
CA TRP A 171 -7.27 6.90 -10.70
C TRP A 171 -8.27 7.94 -11.19
N THR A 172 -7.80 9.08 -11.70
CA THR A 172 -8.66 10.09 -12.34
C THR A 172 -9.37 9.53 -13.58
N ALA A 173 -8.70 8.65 -14.32
CA ALA A 173 -9.28 7.95 -15.46
C ALA A 173 -10.07 6.69 -15.06
N LYS A 174 -9.63 5.97 -14.01
CA LYS A 174 -10.21 4.67 -13.64
C LYS A 174 -11.45 4.77 -12.74
N LEU A 175 -11.55 5.78 -11.87
CA LEU A 175 -12.69 5.96 -10.97
C LEU A 175 -13.86 6.66 -11.68
N SER A 176 -15.09 6.21 -11.43
CA SER A 176 -16.29 6.90 -11.95
C SER A 176 -16.44 8.30 -11.35
N LYS A 177 -17.14 9.21 -12.04
CA LYS A 177 -17.38 10.58 -11.54
C LYS A 177 -18.16 10.62 -10.22
N GLU A 178 -19.07 9.67 -10.03
CA GLU A 178 -19.78 9.48 -8.76
C GLU A 178 -18.80 9.19 -7.62
N VAL A 179 -17.89 8.22 -7.81
CA VAL A 179 -16.88 7.89 -6.79
C VAL A 179 -15.96 9.09 -6.56
N GLN A 180 -15.47 9.75 -7.62
CA GLN A 180 -14.66 10.96 -7.49
C GLN A 180 -15.38 12.07 -6.69
N GLY A 181 -16.68 12.22 -6.89
CA GLY A 181 -17.53 13.19 -6.17
C GLY A 181 -17.65 12.89 -4.68
N SER A 182 -17.65 11.61 -4.30
CA SER A 182 -17.76 11.16 -2.91
C SER A 182 -16.49 11.28 -2.06
N LEU A 183 -15.33 11.45 -2.70
CA LEU A 183 -14.04 11.52 -2.01
C LEU A 183 -13.86 12.85 -1.28
N THR A 184 -13.25 12.81 -0.10
CA THR A 184 -12.81 14.01 0.61
C THR A 184 -11.69 14.71 -0.17
N PHE A 185 -11.42 15.96 0.19
CA PHE A 185 -10.29 16.71 -0.38
C PHE A 185 -8.97 15.93 -0.24
N GLU A 186 -8.66 15.44 0.96
CA GLU A 186 -7.42 14.70 1.25
C GLU A 186 -7.34 13.41 0.43
N GLN A 187 -8.44 12.66 0.30
CA GLN A 187 -8.47 11.44 -0.49
C GLN A 187 -8.26 11.70 -1.98
N LYS A 188 -8.78 12.83 -2.51
CA LYS A 188 -8.51 13.24 -3.90
C LYS A 188 -7.03 13.53 -4.11
N GLU A 189 -6.36 14.14 -3.14
CA GLU A 189 -4.92 14.38 -3.22
C GLU A 189 -4.13 13.07 -3.15
N TRP A 190 -4.45 12.16 -2.22
CA TRP A 190 -3.76 10.86 -2.11
C TRP A 190 -3.93 9.99 -3.36
N LEU A 191 -5.08 10.06 -4.02
CA LEU A 191 -5.36 9.31 -5.25
C LEU A 191 -4.90 10.03 -6.52
N GLY A 192 -4.26 11.21 -6.41
CA GLY A 192 -3.72 11.94 -7.57
C GLY A 192 -4.78 12.61 -8.45
N LEU A 193 -5.99 12.86 -7.93
CA LEU A 193 -7.08 13.58 -8.59
C LEU A 193 -6.95 15.10 -8.42
N GLY A 194 -6.27 15.52 -7.36
CA GLY A 194 -6.07 16.91 -7.02
C GLY A 194 -4.80 17.51 -7.61
N VAL A 195 -4.62 18.81 -7.39
CA VAL A 195 -3.52 19.60 -8.01
C VAL A 195 -2.16 19.25 -7.39
N ILE A 196 -2.15 18.84 -6.11
CA ILE A 196 -0.91 18.58 -5.38
C ILE A 196 -0.51 17.09 -5.37
N GLY A 197 -1.43 16.18 -5.72
CA GLY A 197 -1.20 14.74 -5.64
C GLY A 197 0.01 14.20 -6.40
N ASN A 198 0.47 14.87 -7.47
CA ASN A 198 1.58 14.41 -8.32
C ASN A 198 2.85 15.31 -8.29
N ILE A 199 2.83 16.41 -7.52
CA ILE A 199 3.99 17.33 -7.47
C ILE A 199 4.94 17.00 -6.32
N GLY A 200 4.49 16.18 -5.36
CA GLY A 200 5.29 15.82 -4.19
C GLY A 200 5.64 17.01 -3.29
N VAL A 201 4.85 18.09 -3.35
CA VAL A 201 5.04 19.28 -2.54
C VAL A 201 3.92 19.37 -1.52
N THR A 202 4.32 19.60 -0.27
CA THR A 202 3.43 19.88 0.85
C THR A 202 3.92 21.13 1.57
N GLY A 203 3.04 22.09 1.77
CA GLY A 203 3.36 23.34 2.45
C GLY A 203 2.41 24.45 2.01
N ASP A 204 2.33 25.51 2.80
CA ASP A 204 1.66 26.72 2.35
C ASP A 204 2.53 27.39 1.28
N PHE A 205 2.12 27.36 0.02
CA PHE A 205 2.83 28.06 -1.05
C PHE A 205 2.81 29.59 -0.88
N ARG A 206 1.96 30.10 0.02
CA ARG A 206 2.02 31.46 0.52
C ARG A 206 3.11 31.63 1.56
N TYR A 207 4.08 30.71 1.73
CA TYR A 207 5.14 30.82 2.72
C TYR A 207 5.85 32.18 2.64
N MET A 208 6.04 32.74 1.44
CA MET A 208 6.58 34.08 1.31
C MET A 208 5.69 35.14 1.98
N SER A 209 4.37 35.09 1.77
CA SER A 209 3.42 36.02 2.38
C SER A 209 3.16 35.73 3.87
N ALA A 210 3.25 34.48 4.30
CA ALA A 210 3.06 34.07 5.68
C ALA A 210 4.31 34.35 6.54
N GLN A 211 5.50 34.13 5.99
CA GLN A 211 6.79 34.37 6.65
C GLN A 211 7.24 35.83 6.53
N TYR A 212 6.84 36.52 5.44
CA TYR A 212 7.19 37.92 5.17
C TYR A 212 5.93 38.75 4.85
N PRO A 213 4.99 38.92 5.80
CA PRO A 213 3.72 39.60 5.54
C PRO A 213 3.84 41.09 5.14
N GLY A 214 5.01 41.70 5.32
CA GLY A 214 5.28 43.10 5.01
C GLY A 214 6.06 43.37 3.72
N ILE A 215 6.50 42.34 2.99
CA ILE A 215 7.21 42.52 1.72
C ILE A 215 6.16 42.48 0.59
N LYS A 216 5.96 43.63 -0.06
CA LYS A 216 5.20 43.76 -1.31
C LYS A 216 6.13 43.68 -2.50
#